data_AF-A0A1Z7Z8X8-F1
#
_entry.id   AF-A0A1Z7Z8X8-F1
#
_cell.length_a   1.000
_cell.length_b   1.000
_cell.length_c   1.000
_cell.angle_alpha   90.00
_cell.angle_beta   90.00
_cell.angle_gamma   90.00
#
_symmetry.space_group_name_H-M   'P 1'
#
loop_
_entity.id
_entity.type
_entity.pdbx_description
1 polymer ?
#
loop_
_entity_poly.entity_id
_entity_poly.type
_entity_poly.pdbx_seq_one_letter_code
_entity_poly.pdbx_strand_id
1 'polypeptide(L)'
;MKNQISLVVIFAIVLNTLMFGQNTKEAIQNTKQIIEGKKMLERDINELNEFSLKLHEMKRAVSQKDQNSVDRISKELIRDMTREVGQSGAKAKKARIEIAQSSAEVRSDRREVKEDKEDSKRGRYDQRDDEIDLARDKANTRDDMRDRRDDIVDFKRQIEIAEKQSEIMASLKVFGYSVEAKESAEYAGKKKMIETQFKSFVIFLKEDIAMTKIELAEDNRERREDRRERQDDRDESNEKEVIGKRRRG
;
A
#
# COMPACT_ATOMS: atom_id res chain seq x y z
N MET A 1 50.90 -12.43 -10.98
CA MET A 1 49.99 -11.63 -11.85
C MET A 1 48.78 -12.42 -12.36
N LYS A 2 48.88 -13.73 -12.67
CA LYS A 2 47.72 -14.53 -13.14
C LYS A 2 46.54 -14.61 -12.14
N ASN A 3 46.80 -14.55 -10.83
CA ASN A 3 45.75 -14.65 -9.80
C ASN A 3 45.00 -13.34 -9.52
N GLN A 4 45.54 -12.17 -9.90
CA GLN A 4 44.84 -10.88 -9.72
C GLN A 4 43.86 -10.60 -10.87
N ILE A 5 44.13 -11.10 -12.07
CA ILE A 5 43.24 -10.97 -13.24
C ILE A 5 41.94 -11.76 -13.00
N SER A 6 42.01 -12.90 -12.31
CA SER A 6 40.82 -13.73 -12.02
C SER A 6 39.84 -13.10 -11.02
N LEU A 7 40.33 -12.28 -10.08
CA LEU A 7 39.49 -11.68 -9.05
C LEU A 7 38.73 -10.45 -9.57
N VAL A 8 39.34 -9.69 -10.49
CA VAL A 8 38.71 -8.55 -11.17
C VAL A 8 37.60 -9.02 -12.12
N VAL A 9 37.80 -10.15 -12.83
CA VAL A 9 36.77 -10.72 -13.72
C VAL A 9 35.57 -11.26 -12.93
N ILE A 10 35.78 -11.92 -11.79
CA ILE A 10 34.69 -12.37 -10.91
C ILE A 10 33.93 -11.17 -10.33
N PHE A 11 34.62 -10.11 -9.92
CA PHE A 11 33.98 -8.89 -9.39
C PHE A 11 33.15 -8.15 -10.46
N ALA A 12 33.63 -8.12 -11.71
CA ALA A 12 32.91 -7.53 -12.84
C ALA A 12 31.66 -8.34 -13.27
N ILE A 13 31.68 -9.67 -13.09
CA ILE A 13 30.51 -10.53 -13.35
C ILE A 13 29.44 -10.33 -12.25
N VAL A 14 29.83 -10.15 -10.99
CA VAL A 14 28.88 -9.92 -9.88
C VAL A 14 28.19 -8.55 -10.02
N LEU A 15 28.90 -7.49 -10.43
CA LEU A 15 28.34 -6.15 -10.59
C LEU A 15 27.26 -6.06 -11.69
N ASN A 16 27.41 -6.79 -12.80
CA ASN A 16 26.40 -6.79 -13.87
C ASN A 16 25.10 -7.54 -13.50
N THR A 17 25.15 -8.49 -12.56
CA THR A 17 23.92 -9.17 -12.09
C THR A 17 23.07 -8.34 -11.13
N LEU A 18 23.59 -7.20 -10.64
CA LEU A 18 22.88 -6.38 -9.65
C LEU A 18 21.82 -5.47 -10.30
N MET A 19 22.09 -4.90 -11.48
CA MET A 19 21.16 -3.98 -12.18
C MET A 19 19.92 -4.72 -12.74
N PHE A 20 20.10 -5.85 -13.44
CA PHE A 20 18.97 -6.71 -13.87
C PHE A 20 18.17 -7.27 -12.68
N GLY A 21 18.76 -7.26 -11.48
CA GLY A 21 18.12 -7.68 -10.24
C GLY A 21 17.13 -6.67 -9.68
N GLN A 22 17.23 -5.37 -9.98
CA GLN A 22 16.33 -4.34 -9.40
C GLN A 22 14.97 -4.34 -10.10
N ASN A 23 14.94 -4.16 -11.41
CA ASN A 23 13.71 -4.13 -12.21
C ASN A 23 12.90 -5.45 -12.13
N THR A 24 13.58 -6.58 -11.89
CA THR A 24 12.91 -7.86 -11.65
C THR A 24 12.36 -7.98 -10.23
N LYS A 25 13.05 -7.44 -9.22
CA LYS A 25 12.55 -7.39 -7.84
C LYS A 25 11.33 -6.48 -7.72
N GLU A 26 11.36 -5.29 -8.31
CA GLU A 26 10.22 -4.35 -8.33
C GLU A 26 9.00 -4.99 -9.00
N ALA A 27 9.17 -5.57 -10.20
CA ALA A 27 8.05 -6.23 -10.88
C ALA A 27 7.42 -7.39 -10.06
N ILE A 28 8.25 -8.16 -9.35
CA ILE A 28 7.78 -9.22 -8.44
C ILE A 28 7.08 -8.60 -7.22
N GLN A 29 7.62 -7.54 -6.66
CA GLN A 29 7.05 -6.81 -5.53
C GLN A 29 5.68 -6.20 -5.89
N ASN A 30 5.56 -5.49 -7.01
CA ASN A 30 4.32 -4.89 -7.50
C ASN A 30 3.25 -5.96 -7.72
N THR A 31 3.64 -7.09 -8.31
CA THR A 31 2.73 -8.24 -8.50
C THR A 31 2.26 -8.81 -7.16
N LYS A 32 3.17 -8.94 -6.19
CA LYS A 32 2.86 -9.44 -4.86
C LYS A 32 1.92 -8.49 -4.11
N GLN A 33 2.18 -7.18 -4.13
CA GLN A 33 1.33 -6.16 -3.52
C GLN A 33 -0.10 -6.21 -4.10
N ILE A 34 -0.25 -6.26 -5.43
CA ILE A 34 -1.58 -6.38 -6.06
C ILE A 34 -2.32 -7.65 -5.63
N ILE A 35 -1.63 -8.80 -5.56
CA ILE A 35 -2.24 -10.06 -5.12
C ILE A 35 -2.66 -9.97 -3.66
N GLU A 36 -1.81 -9.43 -2.80
CA GLU A 36 -2.11 -9.22 -1.38
C GLU A 36 -3.27 -8.24 -1.19
N GLY A 37 -3.27 -7.10 -1.88
CA GLY A 37 -4.34 -6.11 -1.85
C GLY A 37 -5.69 -6.68 -2.28
N LYS A 38 -5.73 -7.52 -3.33
CA LYS A 38 -6.97 -8.20 -3.74
C LYS A 38 -7.49 -9.18 -2.69
N LYS A 39 -6.60 -9.95 -2.07
CA LYS A 39 -6.97 -10.89 -1.00
C LYS A 39 -7.49 -10.14 0.22
N MET A 40 -6.84 -9.03 0.60
CA MET A 40 -7.31 -8.17 1.68
C MET A 40 -8.69 -7.59 1.34
N LEU A 41 -8.89 -7.04 0.14
CA LEU A 41 -10.17 -6.50 -0.29
C LEU A 41 -11.31 -7.53 -0.21
N GLU A 42 -11.09 -8.75 -0.70
CA GLU A 42 -12.09 -9.82 -0.62
C GLU A 42 -12.43 -10.17 0.82
N ARG A 43 -11.41 -10.32 1.66
CA ARG A 43 -11.58 -10.59 3.09
C ARG A 43 -12.35 -9.45 3.77
N ASP A 44 -11.94 -8.21 3.56
CA ASP A 44 -12.53 -7.03 4.22
C ASP A 44 -14.02 -6.86 3.81
N ILE A 45 -14.37 -7.19 2.56
CA ILE A 45 -15.77 -7.27 2.11
C ILE A 45 -16.55 -8.36 2.87
N ASN A 46 -15.99 -9.55 3.02
CA ASN A 46 -16.63 -10.63 3.76
C ASN A 46 -16.81 -10.26 5.24
N GLU A 47 -15.80 -9.65 5.85
CA GLU A 47 -15.85 -9.17 7.22
C GLU A 47 -16.92 -8.10 7.42
N LEU A 48 -17.06 -7.14 6.49
CA LEU A 48 -18.13 -6.15 6.51
C LEU A 48 -19.52 -6.81 6.43
N ASN A 49 -19.68 -7.84 5.59
CA ASN A 49 -20.95 -8.55 5.43
C ASN A 49 -21.32 -9.30 6.71
N GLU A 50 -20.38 -10.07 7.27
CA GLU A 50 -20.57 -10.77 8.54
C GLU A 50 -20.88 -9.81 9.70
N PHE A 51 -20.17 -8.70 9.78
CA PHE A 51 -20.38 -7.68 10.78
C PHE A 51 -21.78 -7.07 10.67
N SER A 52 -22.21 -6.76 9.44
CA SER A 52 -23.54 -6.20 9.16
C SER A 52 -24.66 -7.16 9.54
N LEU A 53 -24.48 -8.48 9.30
CA LEU A 53 -25.42 -9.52 9.71
C LEU A 53 -25.54 -9.59 11.24
N LYS A 54 -24.41 -9.68 11.96
CA LYS A 54 -24.39 -9.68 13.43
C LYS A 54 -25.04 -8.43 14.01
N LEU A 55 -24.77 -7.25 13.43
CA LEU A 55 -25.40 -6.01 13.85
C LEU A 55 -26.92 -6.05 13.66
N HIS A 56 -27.41 -6.60 12.54
CA HIS A 56 -28.84 -6.77 12.31
C HIS A 56 -29.47 -7.74 13.32
N GLU A 57 -28.82 -8.88 13.60
CA GLU A 57 -29.26 -9.82 14.63
C GLU A 57 -29.30 -9.17 16.01
N MET A 58 -28.30 -8.37 16.36
CA MET A 58 -28.29 -7.62 17.62
C MET A 58 -29.46 -6.64 17.68
N LYS A 59 -29.77 -5.91 16.60
CA LYS A 59 -30.94 -5.01 16.56
C LYS A 59 -32.25 -5.75 16.79
N ARG A 60 -32.36 -6.96 16.26
CA ARG A 60 -33.51 -7.85 16.49
C ARG A 60 -33.57 -8.31 17.95
N ALA A 61 -32.46 -8.78 18.50
CA ALA A 61 -32.36 -9.22 19.90
C ALA A 61 -32.71 -8.08 20.88
N VAL A 62 -32.17 -6.88 20.66
CA VAL A 62 -32.54 -5.68 21.41
C VAL A 62 -34.04 -5.47 21.32
N SER A 63 -34.62 -5.42 20.12
CA SER A 63 -36.06 -5.18 19.92
C SER A 63 -36.96 -6.23 20.58
N GLN A 64 -36.49 -7.47 20.68
CA GLN A 64 -37.16 -8.58 21.36
C GLN A 64 -36.90 -8.62 22.87
N LYS A 65 -36.06 -7.72 23.40
CA LYS A 65 -35.58 -7.69 24.78
C LYS A 65 -34.89 -8.98 25.23
N ASP A 66 -34.22 -9.67 24.31
CA ASP A 66 -33.45 -10.87 24.60
C ASP A 66 -32.03 -10.50 25.05
N GLN A 67 -31.85 -10.32 26.36
CA GLN A 67 -30.56 -9.94 26.95
C GLN A 67 -29.44 -10.94 26.64
N ASN A 68 -29.74 -12.25 26.65
CA ASN A 68 -28.74 -13.29 26.41
C ASN A 68 -28.17 -13.18 25.00
N SER A 69 -29.03 -12.97 24.01
CA SER A 69 -28.60 -12.74 22.63
C SER A 69 -27.84 -11.43 22.48
N VAL A 70 -28.26 -10.35 23.15
CA VAL A 70 -27.54 -9.07 23.14
C VAL A 70 -26.12 -9.21 23.71
N ASP A 71 -25.96 -9.88 24.85
CA ASP A 71 -24.67 -10.09 25.49
C ASP A 71 -23.74 -10.96 24.64
N ARG A 72 -24.29 -12.03 24.03
CA ARG A 72 -23.51 -12.90 23.13
C ARG A 72 -23.04 -12.13 21.90
N ILE A 73 -23.96 -11.48 21.18
CA ILE A 73 -23.66 -10.82 19.91
C ILE A 73 -22.77 -9.58 20.13
N SER A 74 -22.99 -8.81 21.19
CA SER A 74 -22.12 -7.66 21.51
C SER A 74 -20.68 -8.09 21.76
N LYS A 75 -20.44 -9.20 22.49
CA LYS A 75 -19.10 -9.77 22.68
C LYS A 75 -18.46 -10.20 21.37
N GLU A 76 -19.23 -10.83 20.47
CA GLU A 76 -18.75 -11.22 19.14
C GLU A 76 -18.37 -9.98 18.30
N LEU A 77 -19.23 -8.97 18.25
CA LEU A 77 -18.96 -7.71 17.56
C LEU A 77 -17.73 -7.00 18.11
N ILE A 78 -17.60 -6.89 19.44
CA ILE A 78 -16.42 -6.31 20.11
C ILE A 78 -15.16 -7.10 19.76
N ARG A 79 -15.22 -8.43 19.71
CA ARG A 79 -14.08 -9.26 19.31
C ARG A 79 -13.68 -8.97 17.86
N ASP A 80 -14.65 -8.88 16.94
CA ASP A 80 -14.40 -8.59 15.54
C ASP A 80 -13.79 -7.19 15.35
N MET A 81 -14.30 -6.19 16.08
CA MET A 81 -13.75 -4.83 16.09
C MET A 81 -12.34 -4.78 16.67
N THR A 82 -12.05 -5.54 17.73
CA THR A 82 -10.70 -5.63 18.30
C THR A 82 -9.71 -6.17 17.28
N ARG A 83 -10.12 -7.21 16.56
CA ARG A 83 -9.34 -7.80 15.47
C ARG A 83 -9.07 -6.76 14.39
N GLU A 84 -10.10 -6.04 13.95
CA GLU A 84 -9.98 -4.99 12.93
C GLU A 84 -9.03 -3.86 13.34
N VAL A 85 -9.16 -3.31 14.55
CA VAL A 85 -8.24 -2.28 15.07
C VAL A 85 -6.79 -2.79 15.06
N GLY A 86 -6.59 -4.06 15.43
CA GLY A 86 -5.27 -4.70 15.36
C GLY A 86 -4.73 -4.78 13.93
N GLN A 87 -5.59 -5.07 12.95
CA GLN A 87 -5.23 -5.10 11.54
C GLN A 87 -4.87 -3.71 11.01
N SER A 88 -5.65 -2.68 11.33
CA SER A 88 -5.35 -1.29 10.97
C SER A 88 -4.01 -0.81 11.52
N GLY A 89 -3.67 -1.20 12.75
CA GLY A 89 -2.35 -0.94 13.32
C GLY A 89 -1.21 -1.65 12.56
N ALA A 90 -1.46 -2.83 11.99
CA ALA A 90 -0.49 -3.52 11.14
C ALA A 90 -0.37 -2.85 9.75
N LYS A 91 -1.49 -2.43 9.15
CA LYS A 91 -1.53 -1.65 7.89
C LYS A 91 -0.70 -0.37 8.04
N ALA A 92 -0.91 0.42 9.10
CA ALA A 92 -0.16 1.65 9.34
C ALA A 92 1.36 1.43 9.46
N LYS A 93 1.79 0.31 10.05
CA LYS A 93 3.22 -0.07 10.10
C LYS A 93 3.77 -0.42 8.72
N LYS A 94 2.98 -1.08 7.88
CA LYS A 94 3.35 -1.42 6.50
C LYS A 94 3.49 -0.16 5.66
N ALA A 95 2.53 0.75 5.72
CA ALA A 95 2.59 2.04 5.02
C ALA A 95 3.83 2.86 5.40
N ARG A 96 4.26 2.79 6.67
CA ARG A 96 5.53 3.42 7.09
C ARG A 96 6.76 2.83 6.40
N ILE A 97 6.76 1.51 6.16
CA ILE A 97 7.85 0.83 5.45
C ILE A 97 7.82 1.25 3.97
N GLU A 98 6.64 1.29 3.35
CA GLU A 98 6.45 1.70 1.95
C GLU A 98 6.99 3.13 1.71
N ILE A 99 6.65 4.11 2.58
CA ILE A 99 7.26 5.46 2.53
C ILE A 99 8.79 5.43 2.55
N ALA A 100 9.38 4.53 3.35
CA ALA A 100 10.83 4.45 3.46
C ALA A 100 11.46 3.88 2.19
N GLN A 101 10.75 2.98 1.49
CA GLN A 101 11.15 2.42 0.20
C GLN A 101 11.07 3.48 -0.91
N SER A 102 9.92 4.14 -1.08
CA SER A 102 9.77 5.22 -2.08
C SER A 102 10.70 6.41 -1.80
N SER A 103 11.02 6.68 -0.53
CA SER A 103 12.04 7.67 -0.18
C SER A 103 13.47 7.23 -0.54
N ALA A 104 13.73 5.94 -0.66
CA ALA A 104 15.02 5.41 -1.11
C ALA A 104 15.12 5.43 -2.65
N GLU A 105 14.05 5.09 -3.36
CA GLU A 105 13.91 5.14 -4.83
C GLU A 105 14.16 6.57 -5.34
N VAL A 106 13.44 7.57 -4.81
CA VAL A 106 13.67 8.99 -5.11
C VAL A 106 15.13 9.45 -4.90
N ARG A 107 15.86 8.81 -3.97
CA ARG A 107 17.29 9.13 -3.75
C ARG A 107 18.20 8.46 -4.75
N SER A 108 17.85 7.26 -5.24
CA SER A 108 18.55 6.55 -6.31
C SER A 108 18.45 7.35 -7.60
N ASP A 109 17.23 7.67 -8.03
CA ASP A 109 16.94 8.43 -9.24
C ASP A 109 17.66 9.79 -9.28
N ARG A 110 17.68 10.49 -8.15
CA ARG A 110 18.42 11.75 -8.03
C ARG A 110 19.93 11.59 -8.21
N ARG A 111 20.49 10.42 -7.89
CA ARG A 111 21.90 10.12 -8.15
C ARG A 111 22.10 9.82 -9.64
N GLU A 112 21.23 9.05 -10.25
CA GLU A 112 21.27 8.71 -11.69
C GLU A 112 21.19 9.98 -12.56
N VAL A 113 20.19 10.85 -12.33
CA VAL A 113 20.09 12.16 -12.99
C VAL A 113 21.37 13.00 -12.84
N LYS A 114 22.05 12.88 -11.70
CA LYS A 114 23.29 13.61 -11.44
C LYS A 114 24.46 13.02 -12.22
N GLU A 115 24.57 11.70 -12.27
CA GLU A 115 25.59 10.96 -13.02
C GLU A 115 25.46 11.24 -14.52
N ASP A 116 24.26 11.16 -15.08
CA ASP A 116 23.96 11.48 -16.48
C ASP A 116 24.30 12.93 -16.84
N LYS A 117 24.01 13.86 -15.91
CA LYS A 117 24.38 15.27 -16.07
C LYS A 117 25.89 15.50 -16.02
N GLU A 118 26.65 14.63 -15.34
CA GLU A 118 28.11 14.69 -15.33
C GLU A 118 28.71 14.06 -16.60
N ASP A 119 28.12 12.98 -17.11
CA ASP A 119 28.60 12.28 -18.31
C ASP A 119 28.29 13.04 -19.61
N SER A 120 27.10 13.62 -19.74
CA SER A 120 26.74 14.52 -20.85
C SER A 120 27.67 15.74 -20.99
N LYS A 121 28.35 16.15 -19.90
CA LYS A 121 29.36 17.23 -19.94
C LYS A 121 30.73 16.77 -20.42
N ARG A 122 31.01 15.47 -20.40
CA ARG A 122 32.31 14.87 -20.74
C ARG A 122 32.38 14.32 -22.17
N GLY A 123 31.24 14.02 -22.81
CA GLY A 123 31.16 13.47 -24.17
C GLY A 123 30.95 14.54 -25.27
N ARG A 124 31.63 14.38 -26.42
CA ARG A 124 31.47 15.23 -27.63
C ARG A 124 30.63 14.60 -28.75
N TYR A 125 30.19 13.34 -28.61
CA TYR A 125 29.73 12.53 -29.75
C TYR A 125 28.31 11.93 -29.66
N ASP A 126 27.56 12.09 -28.56
CA ASP A 126 26.20 11.51 -28.38
C ASP A 126 25.17 12.46 -27.75
N GLN A 127 25.29 13.78 -27.97
CA GLN A 127 24.44 14.80 -27.32
C GLN A 127 22.93 14.57 -27.43
N ARG A 128 22.46 13.92 -28.49
CA ARG A 128 21.02 13.67 -28.69
C ARG A 128 20.50 12.50 -27.86
N ASP A 129 21.32 11.47 -27.68
CA ASP A 129 20.97 10.30 -26.89
C ASP A 129 21.08 10.66 -25.39
N ASP A 130 22.14 11.40 -25.01
CA ASP A 130 22.31 11.98 -23.67
C ASP A 130 21.13 12.90 -23.27
N GLU A 131 20.52 13.61 -24.22
CA GLU A 131 19.34 14.45 -23.98
C GLU A 131 18.05 13.64 -23.77
N ILE A 132 17.93 12.49 -24.44
CA ILE A 132 16.80 11.56 -24.31
C ILE A 132 16.86 10.86 -22.95
N ASP A 133 18.03 10.35 -22.57
CA ASP A 133 18.24 9.65 -21.30
C ASP A 133 17.99 10.59 -20.11
N LEU A 134 18.58 11.80 -20.15
CA LEU A 134 18.34 12.82 -19.13
C LEU A 134 16.86 13.27 -19.06
N ALA A 135 16.10 13.18 -20.16
CA ALA A 135 14.67 13.47 -20.17
C ALA A 135 13.85 12.33 -19.54
N ARG A 136 14.23 11.08 -19.78
CA ARG A 136 13.63 9.88 -19.18
C ARG A 136 13.87 9.84 -17.68
N ASP A 137 15.12 9.99 -17.22
CA ASP A 137 15.46 9.98 -15.80
C ASP A 137 14.72 11.06 -15.00
N LYS A 138 14.52 12.24 -15.61
CA LYS A 138 13.71 13.31 -15.01
C LYS A 138 12.22 12.97 -14.95
N ALA A 139 11.73 12.17 -15.89
CA ALA A 139 10.35 11.68 -15.86
C ALA A 139 10.21 10.65 -14.72
N ASN A 140 11.10 9.65 -14.66
CA ASN A 140 11.13 8.64 -13.60
C ASN A 140 11.19 9.29 -12.21
N THR A 141 12.15 10.21 -12.00
CA THR A 141 12.27 10.97 -10.74
C THR A 141 10.97 11.69 -10.35
N ARG A 142 10.20 12.16 -11.34
CA ARG A 142 8.94 12.89 -11.08
C ARG A 142 7.84 11.93 -10.64
N ASP A 143 7.76 10.77 -11.25
CA ASP A 143 6.77 9.76 -10.93
C ASP A 143 7.08 9.12 -9.57
N ASP A 144 8.33 8.76 -9.28
CA ASP A 144 8.84 8.40 -7.94
C ASP A 144 8.48 9.42 -6.84
N MET A 145 8.61 10.71 -7.16
CA MET A 145 8.24 11.79 -6.24
C MET A 145 6.73 11.91 -6.03
N ARG A 146 5.92 11.46 -6.98
CA ARG A 146 4.47 11.36 -6.86
C ARG A 146 4.11 10.18 -5.97
N ASP A 147 4.69 9.01 -6.21
CA ASP A 147 4.39 7.78 -5.48
C ASP A 147 4.72 7.95 -4.00
N ARG A 148 5.90 8.53 -3.70
CA ARG A 148 6.25 8.92 -2.33
C ARG A 148 5.25 9.87 -1.67
N ARG A 149 4.65 10.78 -2.45
CA ARG A 149 3.65 11.72 -1.91
C ARG A 149 2.36 10.97 -1.57
N ASP A 150 1.95 10.08 -2.44
CA ASP A 150 0.73 9.29 -2.28
C ASP A 150 0.88 8.32 -1.11
N ASP A 151 2.02 7.64 -0.96
CA ASP A 151 2.39 6.85 0.23
C ASP A 151 2.25 7.64 1.54
N ILE A 152 2.72 8.89 1.55
CA ILE A 152 2.63 9.77 2.72
C ILE A 152 1.17 10.11 3.05
N VAL A 153 0.36 10.36 2.02
CA VAL A 153 -1.07 10.64 2.18
C VAL A 153 -1.78 9.41 2.75
N ASP A 154 -1.51 8.24 2.18
CA ASP A 154 -2.12 6.99 2.60
C ASP A 154 -1.72 6.60 4.02
N PHE A 155 -0.45 6.73 4.38
CA PHE A 155 0.01 6.51 5.75
C PHE A 155 -0.70 7.41 6.76
N LYS A 156 -0.83 8.71 6.48
CA LYS A 156 -1.55 9.63 7.37
C LYS A 156 -3.00 9.22 7.55
N ARG A 157 -3.64 8.83 6.46
CA ARG A 157 -5.03 8.39 6.48
C ARG A 157 -5.20 7.08 7.25
N GLN A 158 -4.30 6.11 7.08
CA GLN A 158 -4.33 4.86 7.83
C GLN A 158 -4.15 5.08 9.33
N ILE A 159 -3.29 6.02 9.73
CA ILE A 159 -3.17 6.43 11.15
C ILE A 159 -4.50 6.99 11.64
N GLU A 160 -5.09 7.94 10.92
CA GLU A 160 -6.35 8.58 11.32
C GLU A 160 -7.49 7.56 11.46
N ILE A 161 -7.58 6.60 10.52
CA ILE A 161 -8.56 5.51 10.59
C ILE A 161 -8.30 4.64 11.82
N ALA A 162 -7.05 4.23 12.06
CA ALA A 162 -6.70 3.38 13.20
C ALA A 162 -7.02 4.08 14.54
N GLU A 163 -6.74 5.38 14.66
CA GLU A 163 -7.07 6.19 15.83
C GLU A 163 -8.58 6.24 16.05
N LYS A 164 -9.36 6.60 15.03
CA LYS A 164 -10.84 6.65 15.13
C LYS A 164 -11.45 5.29 15.48
N GLN A 165 -10.98 4.21 14.86
CA GLN A 165 -11.44 2.86 15.18
C GLN A 165 -11.10 2.51 16.63
N SER A 166 -9.92 2.88 17.13
CA SER A 166 -9.52 2.64 18.51
C SER A 166 -10.38 3.42 19.52
N GLU A 167 -10.74 4.66 19.22
CA GLU A 167 -11.62 5.48 20.05
C GLU A 167 -13.03 4.91 20.14
N ILE A 168 -13.61 4.54 18.98
CA ILE A 168 -14.92 3.89 18.93
C ILE A 168 -14.89 2.58 19.72
N MET A 169 -13.84 1.79 19.53
CA MET A 169 -13.66 0.54 20.24
C MET A 169 -13.57 0.74 21.75
N ALA A 170 -12.81 1.74 22.20
CA ALA A 170 -12.72 2.10 23.61
C ALA A 170 -14.10 2.45 24.18
N SER A 171 -14.89 3.27 23.46
CA SER A 171 -16.24 3.66 23.88
C SER A 171 -17.21 2.48 23.99
N LEU A 172 -17.09 1.48 23.11
CA LEU A 172 -17.95 0.30 23.09
C LEU A 172 -17.59 -0.71 24.20
N LYS A 173 -16.31 -0.83 24.56
CA LYS A 173 -15.89 -1.75 25.65
C LYS A 173 -16.50 -1.40 27.00
N VAL A 174 -16.67 -0.11 27.28
CA VAL A 174 -17.29 0.38 28.54
C VAL A 174 -18.79 0.58 28.43
N PHE A 175 -19.39 0.38 27.26
CA PHE A 175 -20.82 0.55 27.07
C PHE A 175 -21.62 -0.56 27.76
N GLY A 176 -22.61 -0.19 28.57
CA GLY A 176 -23.52 -1.13 29.21
C GLY A 176 -24.64 -1.59 28.26
N TYR A 177 -24.53 -2.80 27.71
CA TYR A 177 -25.51 -3.38 26.76
C TYR A 177 -26.80 -3.93 27.41
N SER A 178 -27.13 -3.52 28.62
CA SER A 178 -28.35 -4.00 29.31
C SER A 178 -29.62 -3.41 28.67
N VAL A 179 -30.52 -4.30 28.24
CA VAL A 179 -31.86 -4.04 27.67
C VAL A 179 -32.99 -4.17 28.70
N GLU A 180 -32.67 -4.41 29.98
CA GLU A 180 -33.64 -4.57 31.09
C GLU A 180 -34.29 -3.25 31.56
N ALA A 181 -34.07 -2.13 30.86
CA ALA A 181 -34.60 -0.83 31.26
C ALA A 181 -36.14 -0.86 31.39
N LYS A 182 -36.62 -0.51 32.59
CA LYS A 182 -38.05 -0.53 32.95
C LYS A 182 -38.83 0.61 32.28
N GLU A 183 -38.16 1.73 31.98
CA GLU A 183 -38.76 2.89 31.33
C GLU A 183 -38.51 2.90 29.81
N SER A 184 -39.54 3.23 29.01
CA SER A 184 -39.44 3.16 27.55
C SER A 184 -38.48 4.19 26.95
N ALA A 185 -38.30 5.34 27.62
CA ALA A 185 -37.42 6.42 27.15
C ALA A 185 -35.94 6.05 27.27
N GLU A 186 -35.52 5.50 28.41
CA GLU A 186 -34.13 5.02 28.62
C GLU A 186 -33.78 3.89 27.67
N TYR A 187 -34.72 2.94 27.48
CA TYR A 187 -34.58 1.84 26.54
C TYR A 187 -34.42 2.34 25.08
N ALA A 188 -35.25 3.31 24.65
CA ALA A 188 -35.16 3.91 23.33
C ALA A 188 -33.82 4.65 23.12
N GLY A 189 -33.33 5.36 24.14
CA GLY A 189 -32.02 6.00 24.15
C GLY A 189 -30.88 5.01 23.95
N LYS A 190 -30.86 3.93 24.75
CA LYS A 190 -29.85 2.85 24.64
C LYS A 190 -29.88 2.18 23.27
N LYS A 191 -31.07 1.83 22.77
CA LYS A 191 -31.24 1.23 21.44
C LYS A 191 -30.65 2.14 20.35
N LYS A 192 -30.92 3.45 20.40
CA LYS A 192 -30.38 4.43 19.45
C LYS A 192 -28.87 4.60 19.56
N MET A 193 -28.31 4.58 20.77
CA MET A 193 -26.86 4.65 20.99
C MET A 193 -26.13 3.44 20.41
N ILE A 194 -26.60 2.22 20.71
CA ILE A 194 -26.07 0.97 20.14
C ILE A 194 -26.08 1.06 18.62
N GLU A 195 -27.22 1.45 18.04
CA GLU A 195 -27.32 1.59 16.58
C GLU A 195 -26.34 2.62 16.00
N THR A 196 -26.17 3.75 16.67
CA THR A 196 -25.30 4.84 16.17
C THR A 196 -23.83 4.45 16.21
N GLN A 197 -23.34 3.90 17.33
CA GLN A 197 -21.93 3.57 17.48
C GLN A 197 -21.47 2.47 16.52
N PHE A 198 -22.25 1.39 16.37
CA PHE A 198 -21.91 0.33 15.42
C PHE A 198 -22.09 0.78 13.97
N LYS A 199 -23.01 1.69 13.68
CA LYS A 199 -23.16 2.28 12.33
C LYS A 199 -21.93 3.09 11.94
N SER A 200 -21.35 3.86 12.86
CA SER A 200 -20.08 4.55 12.61
C SER A 200 -18.98 3.56 12.22
N PHE A 201 -18.87 2.44 12.93
CA PHE A 201 -17.88 1.40 12.59
C PHE A 201 -18.10 0.79 11.20
N VAL A 202 -19.35 0.51 10.83
CA VAL A 202 -19.71 0.05 9.47
C VAL A 202 -19.30 1.06 8.39
N ILE A 203 -19.42 2.36 8.66
CA ILE A 203 -18.98 3.41 7.73
C ILE A 203 -17.45 3.32 7.54
N PHE A 204 -16.68 3.16 8.62
CA PHE A 204 -15.23 3.00 8.52
C PHE A 204 -14.81 1.77 7.72
N LEU A 205 -15.44 0.61 7.94
CA LEU A 205 -15.16 -0.59 7.13
C LEU A 205 -15.41 -0.36 5.63
N LYS A 206 -16.46 0.40 5.29
CA LYS A 206 -16.75 0.75 3.88
C LYS A 206 -15.72 1.71 3.31
N GLU A 207 -15.28 2.69 4.10
CA GLU A 207 -14.23 3.62 3.70
C GLU A 207 -12.91 2.88 3.48
N ASP A 208 -12.54 1.93 4.34
CA ASP A 208 -11.33 1.12 4.19
C ASP A 208 -11.38 0.26 2.91
N ILE A 209 -12.50 -0.41 2.65
CA ILE A 209 -12.73 -1.14 1.38
C ILE A 209 -12.62 -0.22 0.16
N ALA A 210 -13.19 0.99 0.24
CA ALA A 210 -13.09 1.96 -0.85
C ALA A 210 -11.63 2.39 -1.07
N MET A 211 -10.86 2.54 0.00
CA MET A 211 -9.44 2.87 -0.07
C MET A 211 -8.61 1.77 -0.69
N THR A 212 -8.76 0.52 -0.24
CA THR A 212 -8.05 -0.61 -0.85
C THR A 212 -8.38 -0.75 -2.34
N LYS A 213 -9.58 -0.36 -2.79
CA LYS A 213 -9.90 -0.32 -4.23
C LYS A 213 -9.16 0.79 -4.98
N ILE A 214 -8.98 1.95 -4.37
CA ILE A 214 -8.24 3.08 -4.95
C ILE A 214 -6.75 2.71 -5.01
N GLU A 215 -6.18 2.22 -3.92
CA GLU A 215 -4.80 1.72 -3.82
C GLU A 215 -4.53 0.68 -4.91
N LEU A 216 -5.38 -0.35 -5.03
CA LEU A 216 -5.25 -1.34 -6.10
C LEU A 216 -5.34 -0.76 -7.52
N ALA A 217 -6.07 0.33 -7.72
CA ALA A 217 -6.15 0.97 -9.02
C ALA A 217 -4.84 1.69 -9.34
N GLU A 218 -4.22 2.33 -8.35
CA GLU A 218 -2.92 2.99 -8.47
C GLU A 218 -1.79 1.96 -8.65
N ASP A 219 -1.73 0.89 -7.85
CA ASP A 219 -0.75 -0.20 -8.03
C ASP A 219 -0.80 -0.77 -9.46
N ASN A 220 -2.01 -0.87 -10.04
CA ASN A 220 -2.18 -1.38 -11.40
C ASN A 220 -1.73 -0.38 -12.47
N ARG A 221 -1.76 0.91 -12.14
CA ARG A 221 -1.28 2.00 -12.99
C ARG A 221 0.24 2.06 -12.94
N GLU A 222 0.84 2.10 -11.76
CA GLU A 222 2.29 2.05 -11.52
C GLU A 222 2.91 0.88 -12.27
N ARG A 223 2.39 -0.34 -12.09
CA ARG A 223 2.86 -1.54 -12.83
C ARG A 223 2.87 -1.37 -14.36
N ARG A 224 2.02 -0.51 -14.93
CA ARG A 224 2.04 -0.20 -16.37
C ARG A 224 3.13 0.82 -16.71
N GLU A 225 3.39 1.75 -15.83
CA GLU A 225 4.45 2.77 -15.90
C GLU A 225 5.83 2.06 -15.81
N ASP A 226 6.15 1.28 -14.77
CA ASP A 226 7.43 0.54 -14.73
C ASP A 226 7.52 -0.63 -15.74
N ARG A 227 6.40 -1.04 -16.35
CA ARG A 227 6.50 -1.89 -17.56
C ARG A 227 7.04 -1.12 -18.78
N ARG A 228 6.68 0.15 -18.94
CA ARG A 228 7.16 1.00 -20.03
C ARG A 228 8.63 1.34 -19.83
N GLU A 229 9.02 1.73 -18.62
CA GLU A 229 10.42 2.02 -18.29
C GLU A 229 11.33 0.83 -18.59
N ARG A 230 10.96 -0.38 -18.14
CA ARG A 230 11.70 -1.61 -18.46
C ARG A 230 11.79 -1.91 -19.96
N GLN A 231 10.86 -1.40 -20.77
CA GLN A 231 10.94 -1.55 -22.22
C GLN A 231 11.94 -0.54 -22.78
N ASP A 232 11.88 0.71 -22.34
CA ASP A 232 12.82 1.77 -22.71
C ASP A 232 14.28 1.40 -22.36
N ASP A 233 14.53 0.88 -21.15
CA ASP A 233 15.88 0.43 -20.72
C ASP A 233 16.45 -0.66 -21.64
N ARG A 234 15.58 -1.57 -22.10
CA ARG A 234 15.99 -2.66 -23.01
C ARG A 234 16.30 -2.12 -24.38
N ASP A 235 15.50 -1.18 -24.87
CA ASP A 235 15.70 -0.56 -26.17
C ASP A 235 17.04 0.21 -26.18
N GLU A 236 17.35 0.96 -25.11
CA GLU A 236 18.63 1.66 -24.94
C GLU A 236 19.84 0.70 -24.87
N SER A 237 19.71 -0.40 -24.11
CA SER A 237 20.76 -1.43 -24.02
C SER A 237 21.06 -2.06 -25.38
N ASN A 238 20.02 -2.31 -26.18
CA ASN A 238 20.14 -2.86 -27.52
C ASN A 238 20.79 -1.85 -28.49
N GLU A 239 20.50 -0.55 -28.37
CA GLU A 239 21.13 0.50 -29.18
C GLU A 239 22.65 0.55 -28.96
N LYS A 240 23.10 0.53 -27.70
CA LYS A 240 24.53 0.46 -27.34
C LYS A 240 25.22 -0.78 -27.93
N GLU A 241 24.53 -1.94 -27.92
CA GLU A 241 25.06 -3.18 -28.49
C GLU A 241 25.21 -3.12 -30.03
N VAL A 242 24.23 -2.51 -30.71
CA VAL A 242 24.23 -2.33 -32.17
C VAL A 242 25.31 -1.33 -32.61
N ILE A 243 25.45 -0.20 -31.91
CA ILE A 243 26.51 0.80 -32.17
C ILE A 243 27.90 0.17 -31.92
N GLY A 244 28.06 -0.60 -30.85
CA GLY A 244 29.30 -1.31 -30.53
C GLY A 244 29.71 -2.33 -31.60
N LYS A 245 28.75 -3.06 -32.17
CA LYS A 245 28.98 -3.99 -33.29
C LYS A 245 29.39 -3.26 -34.57
N ARG A 246 28.75 -2.11 -34.88
CA ARG A 246 29.10 -1.29 -36.06
C ARG A 246 30.48 -0.64 -36.01
N ARG A 247 31.00 -0.31 -34.82
CA ARG A 247 32.35 0.27 -34.65
C ARG A 247 33.48 -0.77 -34.72
N ARG A 248 33.17 -2.07 -34.63
CA ARG A 248 34.15 -3.17 -34.63
C ARG A 248 34.26 -3.94 -35.95
N GLY A 249 33.38 -3.67 -36.91
CA GLY A 249 33.44 -4.18 -38.29
C GLY A 249 34.05 -3.15 -39.22
#